data_AF-A0A2S9IT82-F1
#
_entry.id   AF-A0A2S9IT82-F1
#
_cell.length_a   1.000
_cell.length_b   1.000
_cell.length_c   1.000
_cell.angle_alpha   90.00
_cell.angle_beta   90.00
_cell.angle_gamma   90.00
#
_symmetry.space_group_name_H-M   'P 1'
#
loop_
_entity.id
_entity.type
_entity.pdbx_description
1 polymer ?
#
loop_
_entity_poly.entity_id
_entity_poly.type
_entity_poly.pdbx_seq_one_letter_code
_entity_poly.pdbx_strand_id
1 'polypeptide(L)'
;MSRPVANSLRDEFGMARAILEYSLRENIAGFTLSGLKIPRILQTWRPGSELPPADEFALEVAIYQEHLGDRIAALSCNRKMLQEIWRFNEATREFRELELTIPEAAREVLDQLANLVNALFDQDRSAAIRSLAHCQNRRYDLVEEIAHKLSPPEAMHA
;
A
#
# COMPACT_ATOMS: atom_id res chain seq x y z
N MET A 1 -22.73 9.40 4.93
CA MET A 1 -22.89 8.76 3.60
C MET A 1 -21.54 8.26 3.04
N SER A 2 -21.02 7.10 3.46
CA SER A 2 -19.62 6.65 3.15
C SER A 2 -19.43 5.84 1.85
N ARG A 3 -20.50 5.28 1.27
CA ARG A 3 -20.46 4.37 0.10
C ARG A 3 -19.76 4.93 -1.16
N PRO A 4 -19.93 6.21 -1.55
CA PRO A 4 -19.29 6.74 -2.75
C PRO A 4 -17.76 6.79 -2.64
N VAL A 5 -17.25 7.19 -1.46
CA VAL A 5 -15.81 7.26 -1.18
C VAL A 5 -15.21 5.86 -1.12
N ALA A 6 -15.89 4.92 -0.45
CA ALA A 6 -15.45 3.52 -0.37
C ALA A 6 -15.35 2.85 -1.75
N ASN A 7 -16.33 3.08 -2.63
CA ASN A 7 -16.29 2.54 -4.00
C ASN A 7 -15.16 3.17 -4.83
N SER A 8 -14.98 4.48 -4.74
CA SER A 8 -13.86 5.16 -5.43
C SER A 8 -12.51 4.59 -4.98
N LEU A 9 -12.31 4.39 -3.67
CA LEU A 9 -11.08 3.79 -3.14
C LEU A 9 -10.88 2.36 -3.63
N ARG A 10 -11.95 1.55 -3.69
CA ARG A 10 -11.88 0.19 -4.25
C ARG A 10 -11.41 0.21 -5.71
N ASP A 11 -11.95 1.11 -6.53
CA ASP A 11 -11.56 1.25 -7.94
C ASP A 11 -10.09 1.67 -8.07
N GLU A 12 -9.64 2.63 -7.27
CA GLU A 12 -8.24 3.08 -7.20
C GLU A 12 -7.29 1.93 -6.82
N PHE A 13 -7.60 1.18 -5.76
CA PHE A 13 -6.83 -0.01 -5.37
C PHE A 13 -6.88 -1.11 -6.44
N GLY A 14 -8.02 -1.28 -7.11
CA GLY A 14 -8.24 -2.16 -8.25
C GLY A 14 -7.26 -1.91 -9.37
N MET A 15 -7.23 -0.66 -9.84
CA MET A 15 -6.38 -0.18 -10.92
C MET A 15 -4.89 -0.32 -10.55
N ALA A 16 -4.51 0.15 -9.36
CA ALA A 16 -3.13 0.09 -8.90
C ALA A 16 -2.60 -1.35 -8.86
N ARG A 17 -3.38 -2.29 -8.31
CA ARG A 17 -2.98 -3.72 -8.32
C ARG A 17 -2.76 -4.24 -9.74
N ALA A 18 -3.67 -3.94 -10.67
CA ALA A 18 -3.53 -4.41 -12.05
C ALA A 18 -2.24 -3.90 -12.70
N ILE A 19 -1.89 -2.62 -12.49
CA ILE A 19 -0.65 -2.02 -12.97
C ILE A 19 0.58 -2.67 -12.34
N LEU A 20 0.59 -2.85 -11.01
CA LEU A 20 1.72 -3.41 -10.29
C LEU A 20 1.95 -4.88 -10.68
N GLU A 21 0.89 -5.68 -10.74
CA GLU A 21 1.00 -7.08 -11.19
C GLU A 21 1.49 -7.18 -12.63
N TYR A 22 0.98 -6.34 -13.55
CA TYR A 22 1.47 -6.29 -14.93
C TYR A 22 2.96 -5.98 -14.96
N SER A 23 3.40 -4.94 -14.24
CA SER A 23 4.81 -4.51 -14.23
C SER A 23 5.75 -5.59 -13.69
N LEU A 24 5.32 -6.36 -12.68
CA LEU A 24 6.08 -7.52 -12.19
C LEU A 24 6.11 -8.69 -13.18
N ARG A 25 5.02 -8.91 -13.94
CA ARG A 25 4.97 -9.94 -14.99
C ARG A 25 5.94 -9.63 -16.11
N GLU A 26 6.04 -8.35 -16.49
CA GLU A 26 6.93 -7.88 -17.54
C GLU A 26 8.41 -8.01 -17.15
N ASN A 27 8.82 -7.51 -15.97
CA ASN A 27 10.24 -7.41 -15.67
C ASN A 27 10.60 -7.39 -14.17
N ILE A 28 10.25 -8.44 -13.42
CA ILE A 28 10.72 -8.54 -12.02
C ILE A 28 12.26 -8.58 -11.89
N ALA A 29 12.97 -9.13 -12.88
CA ALA A 29 14.43 -9.23 -12.85
C ALA A 29 15.12 -7.86 -12.84
N GLY A 30 14.45 -6.82 -13.36
CA GLY A 30 14.90 -5.43 -13.32
C GLY A 30 14.61 -4.72 -11.99
N PHE A 31 13.91 -5.37 -11.04
CA PHE A 31 13.62 -4.77 -9.75
C PHE A 31 14.88 -4.63 -8.89
N THR A 32 15.00 -3.49 -8.23
CA THR A 32 16.06 -3.22 -7.25
C THR A 32 15.53 -2.34 -6.14
N LEU A 33 15.98 -2.61 -4.91
CA LEU A 33 15.75 -1.76 -3.75
C LEU A 33 16.68 -0.53 -3.72
N SER A 34 17.61 -0.41 -4.68
CA SER A 34 18.56 0.69 -4.71
C SER A 34 17.87 2.05 -4.74
N GLY A 35 18.24 2.91 -3.78
CA GLY A 35 17.64 4.23 -3.60
C GLY A 35 16.30 4.24 -2.85
N LEU A 36 15.75 3.08 -2.46
CA LEU A 36 14.61 3.02 -1.54
C LEU A 36 15.11 2.96 -0.09
N LYS A 37 14.69 3.92 0.73
CA LYS A 37 14.95 3.90 2.16
C LYS A 37 13.93 2.99 2.83
N ILE A 38 14.35 1.80 3.27
CA ILE A 38 13.50 0.87 4.02
C ILE A 38 13.18 1.47 5.40
N PRO A 39 11.89 1.62 5.79
CA PRO A 39 11.47 2.08 7.10
C PRO A 39 12.15 1.32 8.25
N ARG A 40 12.49 2.03 9.33
CA ARG A 40 13.20 1.40 10.47
C ARG A 40 12.41 0.22 11.04
N ILE A 41 11.10 0.39 11.17
CA ILE A 41 10.22 -0.66 11.69
C ILE A 41 10.33 -1.94 10.86
N LEU A 42 10.37 -1.86 9.52
CA LEU A 42 10.46 -3.03 8.64
C LEU A 42 11.82 -3.74 8.73
N GLN A 43 12.89 -3.04 9.10
CA GLN A 43 14.21 -3.64 9.26
C GLN A 43 14.28 -4.56 10.48
N THR A 44 13.46 -4.27 11.51
CA THR A 44 13.41 -5.04 12.76
C THR A 44 12.11 -5.82 12.93
N TRP A 45 11.13 -5.64 12.02
CA TRP A 45 9.81 -6.22 12.12
C TRP A 45 9.89 -7.74 12.10
N ARG A 46 9.13 -8.37 12.99
CA ARG A 46 8.90 -9.81 13.00
C ARG A 46 7.43 -10.05 13.31
N PRO A 47 6.80 -11.05 12.67
CA PRO A 47 5.44 -11.44 13.03
C PRO A 47 5.33 -11.73 14.53
N GLY A 48 4.33 -11.14 15.18
CA GLY A 48 4.10 -11.26 16.62
C GLY A 48 4.92 -10.31 17.51
N SER A 49 5.77 -9.45 16.94
CA SER A 49 6.43 -8.37 17.69
C SER A 49 5.43 -7.36 18.23
N GLU A 50 5.84 -6.67 19.30
CA GLU A 50 5.10 -5.52 19.82
C GLU A 50 5.06 -4.41 18.77
N LEU A 51 3.87 -3.84 18.56
CA LEU A 51 3.67 -2.75 17.62
C LEU A 51 3.97 -1.43 18.35
N PRO A 52 4.93 -0.61 17.89
CA PRO A 52 5.17 0.71 18.48
C PRO A 52 3.98 1.65 18.23
N PRO A 53 3.92 2.81 18.91
CA PRO A 53 2.94 3.86 18.61
C PRO A 53 2.93 4.26 17.13
N ALA A 54 1.75 4.50 16.57
CA ALA A 54 1.59 4.74 15.13
C ALA A 54 2.34 5.98 14.65
N ASP A 55 2.44 7.03 15.46
CA ASP A 55 3.19 8.25 15.16
C ASP A 55 4.70 8.03 14.98
N GLU A 56 5.24 6.93 15.50
CA GLU A 56 6.66 6.59 15.32
C GLU A 56 6.98 5.99 13.93
N PHE A 57 5.99 5.45 13.21
CA PHE A 57 6.26 4.71 11.96
C PHE A 57 5.27 4.91 10.81
N ALA A 58 4.03 5.34 11.07
CA ALA A 58 2.95 5.32 10.08
C ALA A 58 3.31 6.13 8.83
N LEU A 59 3.79 7.36 9.00
CA LEU A 59 4.18 8.23 7.89
C LEU A 59 5.37 7.64 7.10
N GLU A 60 6.39 7.12 7.79
CA GLU A 60 7.57 6.54 7.11
C GLU A 60 7.16 5.31 6.28
N VAL A 61 6.25 4.47 6.81
CA VAL A 61 5.74 3.30 6.10
C VAL A 61 4.84 3.69 4.93
N ALA A 62 3.96 4.68 5.10
CA ALA A 62 3.09 5.17 4.01
C ALA A 62 3.93 5.72 2.84
N ILE A 63 4.94 6.55 3.11
CA ILE A 63 5.87 7.07 2.10
C ILE A 63 6.61 5.92 1.40
N TYR A 64 7.06 4.93 2.18
CA TYR A 64 7.74 3.78 1.59
C TYR A 64 6.82 2.96 0.68
N GLN A 65 5.55 2.77 1.03
CA GLN A 65 4.57 2.12 0.16
C GLN A 65 4.39 2.87 -1.17
N GLU A 66 4.36 4.21 -1.15
CA GLU A 66 4.29 5.05 -2.35
C GLU A 66 5.49 4.81 -3.26
N HIS A 67 6.71 4.95 -2.72
CA HIS A 67 7.94 4.78 -3.49
C HIS A 67 8.17 3.34 -3.97
N LEU A 68 7.72 2.35 -3.20
CA LEU A 68 7.75 0.96 -3.63
C LEU A 68 6.80 0.74 -4.81
N GLY A 69 5.60 1.30 -4.77
CA GLY A 69 4.65 1.30 -5.87
C GLY A 69 5.22 1.93 -7.15
N ASP A 70 5.83 3.11 -7.03
CA ASP A 70 6.50 3.80 -8.14
C ASP A 70 7.59 2.92 -8.77
N ARG A 71 8.40 2.27 -7.93
CA ARG A 71 9.51 1.43 -8.37
C ARG A 71 9.02 0.20 -9.12
N ILE A 72 7.97 -0.46 -8.63
CA ILE A 72 7.37 -1.62 -9.29
C ILE A 72 6.74 -1.19 -10.61
N ALA A 73 5.99 -0.09 -10.64
CA ALA A 73 5.33 0.41 -11.84
C ALA A 73 6.33 0.76 -12.96
N ALA A 74 7.50 1.30 -12.59
CA ALA A 74 8.57 1.63 -13.53
C ALA A 74 9.11 0.42 -14.30
N LEU A 75 8.95 -0.81 -13.79
CA LEU A 75 9.39 -2.03 -14.48
C LEU A 75 8.70 -2.26 -15.81
N SER A 76 7.49 -1.74 -15.98
CA SER A 76 6.74 -1.81 -17.24
C SER A 76 7.31 -0.94 -18.36
N CYS A 77 8.23 -0.01 -18.03
CA CYS A 77 8.70 1.05 -18.93
C CYS A 77 7.55 1.87 -19.56
N ASN A 78 6.36 1.87 -18.94
CA ASN A 78 5.17 2.55 -19.44
C ASN A 78 4.89 3.81 -18.62
N ARG A 79 5.20 4.98 -19.20
CA ARG A 79 5.02 6.27 -18.56
C ARG A 79 3.56 6.55 -18.13
N LYS A 80 2.58 6.05 -18.88
CA LYS A 80 1.16 6.25 -18.53
C LYS A 80 0.81 5.46 -17.26
N MET A 81 1.26 4.22 -17.17
CA MET A 81 1.05 3.39 -15.97
C MET A 81 1.71 4.01 -14.73
N LEU A 82 2.94 4.54 -14.87
CA LEU A 82 3.61 5.25 -13.79
C LEU A 82 2.83 6.49 -13.33
N GLN A 83 2.29 7.27 -14.26
CA GLN A 83 1.46 8.44 -13.93
C GLN A 83 0.17 8.07 -13.20
N GLU A 84 -0.47 6.96 -13.56
CA GLU A 84 -1.64 6.47 -12.82
C GLU A 84 -1.26 6.02 -11.40
N ILE A 85 -0.09 5.43 -11.19
CA ILE A 85 0.40 5.10 -9.84
C ILE A 85 0.67 6.36 -9.01
N TRP A 86 1.17 7.44 -9.62
CA TRP A 86 1.32 8.72 -8.91
C TRP A 86 -0.03 9.31 -8.48
N ARG A 87 -1.04 9.25 -9.35
CA ARG A 87 -2.41 9.70 -9.02
C ARG A 87 -3.02 8.86 -7.91
N PHE A 88 -2.89 7.54 -8.02
CA PHE A 88 -3.29 6.60 -6.98
C PHE A 88 -2.60 6.92 -5.64
N ASN A 89 -1.29 7.19 -5.67
CA ASN A 89 -0.54 7.53 -4.47
C ASN A 89 -1.08 8.79 -3.81
N GLU A 90 -1.34 9.86 -4.56
CA GLU A 90 -1.93 11.07 -3.99
C GLU A 90 -3.33 10.82 -3.43
N ALA A 91 -4.19 10.12 -4.18
CA ALA A 91 -5.58 9.87 -3.79
C ALA A 91 -5.74 8.96 -2.56
N THR A 92 -4.73 8.13 -2.26
CA THR A 92 -4.81 7.12 -1.18
C THR A 92 -3.84 7.39 -0.01
N ARG A 93 -3.18 8.54 0.02
CA ARG A 93 -2.22 8.89 1.09
C ARG A 93 -2.86 8.86 2.48
N GLU A 94 -3.93 9.64 2.67
CA GLU A 94 -4.63 9.71 3.97
C GLU A 94 -5.18 8.34 4.40
N PHE A 95 -5.67 7.55 3.43
CA PHE A 95 -6.12 6.18 3.70
C PHE A 95 -5.00 5.32 4.30
N ARG A 96 -3.79 5.33 3.70
CA ARG A 96 -2.65 4.52 4.16
C ARG A 96 -2.16 4.96 5.53
N GLU A 97 -2.16 6.27 5.80
CA GLU A 97 -1.80 6.79 7.12
C GLU A 97 -2.82 6.34 8.17
N LEU A 98 -4.12 6.50 7.90
CA LEU A 98 -5.18 6.05 8.82
C LEU A 98 -5.17 4.54 9.03
N GLU A 99 -4.95 3.76 7.97
CA GLU A 99 -4.81 2.30 8.03
C GLU A 99 -3.74 1.86 9.04
N LEU A 100 -2.63 2.60 9.11
CA LEU A 100 -1.51 2.31 10.02
C LEU A 100 -1.78 2.76 11.47
N THR A 101 -2.87 3.51 11.72
CA THR A 101 -3.32 3.83 13.09
C THR A 101 -4.19 2.74 13.71
N ILE A 102 -4.71 1.80 12.91
CA ILE A 102 -5.52 0.67 13.38
C ILE A 102 -4.56 -0.47 13.72
N PRO A 103 -4.40 -0.89 15.00
CA PRO A 103 -3.32 -1.78 15.41
C PRO A 103 -3.30 -3.13 14.67
N GLU A 104 -4.46 -3.74 14.43
CA GLU A 104 -4.57 -5.01 13.72
C GLU A 104 -4.18 -4.83 12.24
N ALA A 105 -4.72 -3.82 11.58
CA ALA A 105 -4.39 -3.50 10.20
C ALA A 105 -2.91 -3.13 10.03
N ALA A 106 -2.33 -2.38 10.96
CA ALA A 106 -0.93 -1.98 10.93
C ALA A 106 0.00 -3.20 10.99
N ARG A 107 -0.28 -4.18 11.86
CA ARG A 107 0.49 -5.44 11.91
C ARG A 107 0.42 -6.19 10.60
N GLU A 108 -0.78 -6.35 10.05
CA GLU A 108 -0.97 -7.02 8.77
C GLU A 108 -0.29 -6.29 7.62
N VAL A 109 -0.31 -4.95 7.61
CA VAL A 109 0.43 -4.14 6.64
C VAL A 109 1.92 -4.41 6.73
N LEU A 110 2.50 -4.41 7.93
CA LEU A 110 3.93 -4.65 8.13
C LEU A 110 4.33 -6.07 7.72
N ASP A 111 3.53 -7.08 8.07
CA ASP A 111 3.74 -8.47 7.65
C ASP A 111 3.68 -8.62 6.12
N GLN A 112 2.64 -8.06 5.50
CA GLN A 112 2.45 -8.12 4.05
C GLN A 112 3.55 -7.36 3.29
N LEU A 113 3.97 -6.22 3.81
CA LEU A 113 5.02 -5.40 3.21
C LEU A 113 6.38 -6.08 3.33
N ALA A 114 6.70 -6.70 4.47
CA ALA A 114 7.89 -7.54 4.62
C ALA A 114 7.88 -8.71 3.63
N ASN A 115 6.74 -9.41 3.49
CA ASN A 115 6.58 -10.50 2.53
C ASN A 115 6.73 -10.04 1.08
N LEU A 116 6.17 -8.89 0.71
CA LEU A 116 6.32 -8.31 -0.62
C LEU A 116 7.78 -7.95 -0.89
N VAL A 117 8.46 -7.27 0.04
CA VAL A 117 9.86 -6.87 -0.11
C VAL A 117 10.77 -8.08 -0.27
N ASN A 118 10.58 -9.12 0.54
CA ASN A 118 11.34 -10.38 0.40
C ASN A 118 11.09 -11.03 -0.96
N ALA A 119 9.84 -11.14 -1.41
CA ALA A 119 9.53 -11.70 -2.72
C ALA A 119 10.14 -10.90 -3.88
N LEU A 120 10.15 -9.57 -3.78
CA LEU A 120 10.79 -8.70 -4.78
C LEU A 120 12.31 -8.84 -4.76
N PHE A 121 12.92 -8.97 -3.58
CA PHE A 121 14.35 -9.20 -3.42
C PHE A 121 14.79 -10.55 -4.01
N ASP A 122 14.02 -11.60 -3.72
CA ASP A 122 14.24 -12.96 -4.25
C ASP A 122 13.83 -13.10 -5.72
N GLN A 123 13.28 -12.03 -6.31
CA GLN A 123 12.70 -12.02 -7.66
C GLN A 123 11.63 -13.11 -7.88
N ASP A 124 10.98 -13.56 -6.81
CA ASP A 124 9.86 -14.49 -6.87
C ASP A 124 8.59 -13.75 -7.28
N ARG A 125 8.36 -13.71 -8.59
CA ARG A 125 7.17 -13.09 -9.20
C ARG A 125 5.87 -13.64 -8.63
N SER A 126 5.80 -14.95 -8.41
CA SER A 126 4.57 -15.59 -7.96
C SER A 126 4.25 -15.19 -6.52
N ALA A 127 5.25 -15.16 -5.65
CA ALA A 127 5.09 -14.66 -4.29
C ALA A 127 4.75 -13.16 -4.28
N ALA A 128 5.43 -12.33 -5.06
CA ALA A 128 5.18 -10.89 -5.10
C ALA A 128 3.74 -10.57 -5.53
N ILE A 129 3.23 -11.23 -6.58
CA ILE A 129 1.83 -11.07 -7.04
C ILE A 129 0.83 -11.53 -5.97
N ARG A 130 1.09 -12.66 -5.29
CA ARG A 130 0.22 -13.11 -4.18
C ARG A 130 0.21 -12.09 -3.03
N SER A 131 1.37 -11.54 -2.67
CA SER A 131 1.46 -10.49 -1.65
C SER A 131 0.65 -9.26 -2.03
N LEU A 132 0.74 -8.78 -3.28
CA LEU A 132 -0.09 -7.66 -3.77
C LEU A 132 -1.59 -7.96 -3.69
N ALA A 133 -2.02 -9.17 -4.07
CA ALA A 133 -3.41 -9.58 -3.97
C ALA A 133 -3.91 -9.60 -2.53
N HIS A 134 -3.09 -10.09 -1.59
CA HIS A 134 -3.42 -10.14 -0.18
C HIS A 134 -3.53 -8.73 0.44
N CYS A 135 -2.61 -7.83 0.08
CA CYS A 135 -2.69 -6.41 0.45
C CYS A 135 -4.01 -5.76 0.01
N GLN A 136 -4.44 -6.04 -1.23
CA GLN A 136 -5.67 -5.45 -1.77
C GLN A 136 -6.91 -6.00 -1.08
N ASN A 137 -7.02 -7.32 -0.90
CA ASN A 137 -8.20 -7.94 -0.27
C ASN A 137 -8.42 -7.38 1.13
N ARG A 138 -7.36 -7.28 1.93
CA ARG A 138 -7.40 -6.66 3.26
C ARG A 138 -7.89 -5.21 3.21
N ARG A 139 -7.40 -4.43 2.25
CA ARG A 139 -7.86 -3.04 2.04
C ARG A 139 -9.34 -2.95 1.68
N TYR A 140 -9.86 -3.91 0.92
CA TYR A 140 -11.28 -3.98 0.60
C TYR A 140 -12.15 -4.26 1.83
N ASP A 141 -11.65 -5.04 2.78
CA ASP A 141 -12.33 -5.32 4.04
C ASP A 141 -12.36 -4.08 4.95
N LEU A 142 -11.30 -3.25 4.92
CA LEU A 142 -11.18 -2.04 5.75
C LEU A 142 -11.75 -0.77 5.11
N VAL A 143 -12.04 -0.79 3.79
CA VAL A 143 -12.32 0.43 3.04
C VAL A 143 -13.53 1.20 3.56
N GLU A 144 -14.57 0.50 4.00
CA GLU A 144 -15.79 1.14 4.53
C GLU A 144 -15.51 1.82 5.88
N GLU A 145 -14.71 1.19 6.75
CA GLU A 145 -14.35 1.73 8.06
C GLU A 145 -13.51 3.00 7.91
N ILE A 146 -12.48 2.95 7.06
CA ILE A 146 -11.58 4.09 6.85
C ILE A 146 -12.29 5.20 6.05
N ALA A 147 -13.11 4.86 5.06
CA ALA A 147 -13.91 5.86 4.32
C ALA A 147 -14.87 6.64 5.23
N HIS A 148 -15.36 6.01 6.31
CA HIS A 148 -16.15 6.73 7.32
C HIS A 148 -15.31 7.76 8.08
N LYS A 149 -14.05 7.45 8.40
CA LYS A 149 -13.10 8.36 9.07
C LYS A 149 -12.61 9.49 8.15
N LEU A 150 -12.58 9.25 6.84
CA LEU A 150 -12.22 10.24 5.81
C LEU A 150 -13.37 11.19 5.45
N SER A 151 -14.62 10.80 5.75
CA SER A 151 -15.77 11.66 5.54
C SER A 151 -15.80 12.74 6.64
N PRO A 152 -15.97 14.03 6.31
CA PRO A 152 -16.14 15.05 7.35
C PRO A 152 -17.35 14.67 8.22
N PRO A 153 -17.34 14.99 9.54
CA PRO A 153 -18.58 14.98 10.29
C PRO A 153 -19.56 15.88 9.53
N GLU A 154 -20.70 15.32 9.13
CA GLU A 154 -21.81 16.10 8.58
C GLU A 154 -21.99 17.30 9.51
N ALA A 155 -22.05 18.50 8.93
CA ALA A 155 -22.33 19.72 9.67
C ALA A 155 -23.61 19.49 10.48
N MET A 156 -23.42 19.12 11.75
CA MET A 156 -24.48 18.94 12.70
C MET A 156 -24.89 20.36 13.06
N HIS A 157 -26.00 20.78 12.46
CA HIS A 157 -26.71 22.04 12.65
C HIS A 157 -26.20 23.26 11.88
N ALA A 158 -27.01 23.66 10.88
CA ALA A 158 -27.73 24.92 10.96
C ALA A 158 -29.18 24.70 10.51
#